data_AF-A0A382RJM8-F1
#
_entry.id   AF-A0A382RJM8-F1
#
_cell.length_a   1.000
_cell.length_b   1.000
_cell.length_c   1.000
_cell.angle_alpha   90.00
_cell.angle_beta   90.00
_cell.angle_gamma   90.00
#
_symmetry.space_group_name_H-M   'P 1'
#
loop_
_entity.id
_entity.type
_entity.pdbx_description
1 polymer ?
#
loop_
_entity_poly.entity_id
_entity_poly.type
_entity_poly.pdbx_seq_one_letter_code
_entity_poly.pdbx_strand_id
1 'polypeptide(L)'
;VDELDGEKIELIRWHEDIGTYIKNSLQPATVSHVNINAEEQSAEVIVPEDQLSLAIGRRGQNIRLSSRLTNWRLNVKGEVEAMEQMKKDVAQVFKSDLPDEDEE
;
A
#
# COMPACT_ATOMS: atom_id res chain seq x y z
N VAL A 1 -21.40 -6.87 26.65
CA VAL A 1 -20.26 -7.14 25.74
C VAL A 1 -20.57 -8.29 24.76
N ASP A 2 -21.80 -8.81 24.74
CA ASP A 2 -22.25 -9.90 23.85
C ASP A 2 -22.90 -9.43 22.52
N GLU A 3 -22.94 -8.12 22.25
CA GLU A 3 -23.70 -7.56 21.10
C GLU A 3 -22.96 -7.66 19.74
N LEU A 4 -21.71 -8.14 19.73
CA LEU A 4 -20.85 -8.14 18.54
C LEU A 4 -20.50 -9.52 18.00
N ASP A 5 -21.03 -10.60 18.59
CA ASP A 5 -20.85 -11.98 18.12
C ASP A 5 -19.37 -12.37 17.82
N GLY A 6 -18.43 -11.79 18.57
CA GLY A 6 -16.99 -12.02 18.42
C GLY A 6 -16.28 -11.16 17.37
N GLU A 7 -16.91 -10.11 16.83
CA GLU A 7 -16.24 -9.16 15.93
C GLU A 7 -15.10 -8.41 16.65
N LYS A 8 -13.93 -8.36 16.01
CA LYS A 8 -12.74 -7.66 16.55
C LYS A 8 -12.81 -6.17 16.20
N ILE A 9 -12.79 -5.33 17.22
CA ILE A 9 -12.74 -3.87 17.08
C ILE A 9 -11.30 -3.39 17.27
N GLU A 10 -10.84 -2.58 16.33
CA GLU A 10 -9.56 -1.87 16.40
C GLU A 10 -9.82 -0.36 16.54
N LEU A 11 -9.07 0.30 17.44
CA LEU A 11 -9.15 1.74 17.66
C LEU A 11 -7.95 2.40 16.97
N ILE A 12 -8.22 3.10 15.88
CA ILE A 12 -7.19 3.80 15.11
C ILE A 12 -7.22 5.31 15.39
N ARG A 13 -6.05 5.96 15.31
CA ARG A 13 -5.98 7.42 15.42
C ARG A 13 -6.24 8.07 14.07
N TRP A 14 -7.22 8.97 14.03
CA TRP A 14 -7.42 9.84 12.89
C TRP A 14 -6.25 10.82 12.74
N HIS A 15 -5.96 11.23 11.50
CA HIS A 15 -4.97 12.24 11.19
C HIS A 15 -5.36 13.01 9.93
N GLU A 16 -4.96 14.27 9.83
CA GLU A 16 -5.25 15.13 8.68
C GLU A 16 -4.39 14.79 7.45
N ASP A 17 -3.10 14.52 7.66
CA ASP A 17 -2.22 13.98 6.62
C ASP A 17 -2.65 12.55 6.26
N ILE A 18 -2.97 12.37 4.97
CA ILE A 18 -3.52 11.12 4.46
C ILE A 18 -2.52 9.98 4.53
N GLY A 19 -1.21 10.23 4.36
CA GLY A 19 -0.19 9.20 4.50
C GLY A 19 -0.17 8.62 5.91
N THR A 20 -0.22 9.48 6.91
CA THR A 20 -0.29 9.12 8.32
C THR A 20 -1.60 8.41 8.65
N TYR A 21 -2.73 8.88 8.12
CA TYR A 21 -4.03 8.25 8.36
C TYR A 21 -4.10 6.84 7.73
N ILE A 22 -3.57 6.66 6.53
CA ILE A 22 -3.44 5.35 5.87
C ILE A 22 -2.56 4.40 6.72
N LYS A 23 -1.40 4.86 7.18
CA LYS A 23 -0.55 4.07 8.09
C LYS A 23 -1.29 3.61 9.34
N ASN A 24 -2.04 4.51 9.98
CA ASN A 24 -2.81 4.19 11.18
C ASN A 24 -3.94 3.18 10.89
N SER A 25 -4.58 3.27 9.72
CA SER A 25 -5.70 2.39 9.34
C SER A 25 -5.31 0.94 9.04
N LEU A 26 -4.01 0.64 8.88
CA LEU A 26 -3.51 -0.71 8.58
C LEU A 26 -3.03 -1.48 9.81
N GLN A 27 -3.16 -0.89 11.00
CA GLN A 27 -2.88 -1.60 12.25
C GLN A 27 -3.63 -2.95 12.30
N PRO A 28 -2.97 -4.03 12.76
CA PRO A 28 -1.67 -4.08 13.45
C PRO A 28 -0.42 -4.17 12.55
N ALA A 29 -0.57 -4.14 11.22
CA ALA A 29 0.59 -4.23 10.33
C ALA A 29 1.43 -2.94 10.36
N THR A 30 2.74 -3.11 10.30
CA THR A 30 3.72 -2.02 10.21
C THR A 30 3.90 -1.64 8.75
N VAL A 31 3.89 -0.34 8.48
CA VAL A 31 4.05 0.21 7.13
C VAL A 31 5.43 0.82 6.99
N SER A 32 6.21 0.32 6.03
CA SER A 32 7.55 0.83 5.70
C SER A 32 7.44 2.12 4.89
N HIS A 33 6.56 2.16 3.89
CA HIS A 33 6.39 3.32 3.03
C HIS A 33 4.96 3.47 2.51
N VAL A 34 4.57 4.70 2.16
CA VAL A 34 3.30 4.99 1.51
C VAL A 34 3.56 5.94 0.35
N ASN A 35 3.31 5.47 -0.87
CA ASN A 35 3.34 6.27 -2.08
C ASN A 35 1.92 6.73 -2.38
N ILE A 36 1.71 8.04 -2.39
CA ILE A 36 0.37 8.63 -2.54
C ILE A 36 0.26 9.20 -3.95
N ASN A 37 -0.77 8.77 -4.67
CA ASN A 37 -1.19 9.40 -5.91
C ASN A 37 -2.48 10.18 -5.65
N ALA A 38 -2.32 11.49 -5.46
CA ALA A 38 -3.45 12.37 -5.17
C ALA A 38 -4.40 12.55 -6.36
N GLU A 39 -3.91 12.44 -7.59
CA GLU A 39 -4.73 12.59 -8.80
C GLU A 39 -5.71 11.43 -8.96
N GLU A 40 -5.27 10.21 -8.64
CA GLU A 40 -6.09 9.00 -8.72
C GLU A 40 -6.82 8.64 -7.42
N GLN A 41 -6.61 9.43 -6.35
CA GLN A 41 -7.06 9.13 -4.99
C GLN A 41 -6.68 7.70 -4.57
N SER A 42 -5.45 7.31 -4.89
CA SER A 42 -4.90 6.00 -4.66
C SER A 42 -3.60 6.07 -3.87
N ALA A 43 -3.30 5.02 -3.12
CA ALA A 43 -2.05 4.90 -2.40
C ALA A 43 -1.52 3.47 -2.50
N GLU A 44 -0.22 3.38 -2.74
CA GLU A 44 0.52 2.13 -2.67
C GLU A 44 1.29 2.07 -1.35
N VAL A 45 1.02 1.04 -0.58
CA VAL A 45 1.55 0.82 0.75
C VAL A 45 2.58 -0.30 0.68
N ILE A 46 3.79 0.01 1.11
CA ILE A 46 4.88 -0.95 1.17
C ILE A 46 5.01 -1.41 2.62
N VAL A 47 4.97 -2.72 2.81
CA VAL A 47 5.10 -3.35 4.13
C VAL A 47 6.23 -4.38 4.12
N PRO A 48 6.80 -4.73 5.28
CA PRO A 48 7.71 -5.86 5.39
C PRO A 48 7.08 -7.15 4.84
N GLU A 49 7.88 -7.98 4.18
CA GLU A 49 7.41 -9.18 3.48
C GLU A 49 6.67 -10.15 4.40
N ASP A 50 7.15 -10.30 5.64
CA ASP A 50 6.55 -11.13 6.69
C ASP A 50 5.19 -10.59 7.18
N GLN A 51 4.91 -9.31 6.95
CA GLN A 51 3.66 -8.65 7.35
C GLN A 51 2.70 -8.42 6.19
N LEU A 52 3.06 -8.76 4.95
CA LEU A 52 2.19 -8.60 3.78
C LEU A 52 0.82 -9.27 3.97
N SER A 53 0.82 -10.52 4.43
CA SER A 53 -0.42 -11.25 4.70
C SER A 53 -1.26 -10.61 5.81
N LEU A 54 -0.61 -10.04 6.83
CA LEU A 54 -1.27 -9.35 7.94
C LEU A 54 -1.92 -8.04 7.48
N ALA A 55 -1.20 -7.25 6.68
CA ALA A 55 -1.67 -5.99 6.12
C ALA A 55 -2.89 -6.20 5.19
N ILE A 56 -2.86 -7.24 4.36
CA ILE A 56 -4.02 -7.62 3.52
C ILE A 56 -5.18 -8.10 4.41
N GLY A 57 -4.87 -8.91 5.42
CA GLY A 57 -5.84 -9.50 6.33
C GLY A 57 -6.64 -10.65 5.70
N ARG A 58 -7.42 -11.36 6.53
CA ARG A 58 -8.18 -12.53 6.09
C ARG A 58 -9.14 -12.16 4.96
N ARG A 59 -8.99 -12.82 3.80
CA ARG A 59 -9.76 -12.52 2.58
C ARG A 59 -9.67 -11.04 2.16
N GLY A 60 -8.58 -10.33 2.46
CA GLY A 60 -8.46 -8.90 2.15
C GLY A 60 -9.32 -7.99 3.01
N GLN A 61 -9.81 -8.46 4.16
CA GLN A 61 -10.72 -7.68 4.99
C GLN A 61 -10.06 -6.41 5.53
N ASN A 62 -8.80 -6.50 5.96
CA ASN A 62 -8.11 -5.37 6.57
C ASN A 62 -7.94 -4.24 5.55
N ILE A 63 -7.34 -4.55 4.39
CA ILE A 63 -7.16 -3.55 3.32
C ILE A 63 -8.49 -2.94 2.82
N ARG A 64 -9.57 -3.72 2.76
CA ARG A 64 -10.91 -3.19 2.41
C ARG A 64 -11.51 -2.31 3.48
N LEU A 65 -11.27 -2.59 4.76
CA LEU A 65 -11.72 -1.72 5.85
C LEU A 65 -10.92 -0.43 5.85
N SER A 66 -9.60 -0.50 5.75
CA SER A 66 -8.72 0.67 5.66
C SER A 66 -9.08 1.55 4.47
N SER A 67 -9.29 0.97 3.29
CA SER A 67 -9.68 1.68 2.06
C SER A 67 -11.03 2.40 2.21
N ARG A 68 -12.01 1.77 2.87
CA ARG A 68 -13.31 2.42 3.18
C ARG A 68 -13.18 3.50 4.25
N LEU A 69 -12.32 3.29 5.25
CA LEU A 69 -12.12 4.20 6.38
C LEU A 69 -11.38 5.48 6.00
N THR A 70 -10.42 5.37 5.09
CA THR A 70 -9.69 6.52 4.55
C THR A 70 -10.40 7.14 3.35
N ASN A 71 -11.29 6.40 2.68
CA ASN A 71 -11.90 6.74 1.40
C ASN A 71 -10.89 6.82 0.24
N TRP A 72 -9.84 6.00 0.28
CA TRP A 72 -8.78 5.94 -0.74
C TRP A 72 -8.63 4.53 -1.29
N ARG A 73 -8.23 4.40 -2.56
CA ARG A 73 -7.88 3.09 -3.12
C ARG A 73 -6.51 2.69 -2.61
N LEU A 74 -6.46 1.61 -1.84
CA LEU A 74 -5.20 1.14 -1.23
C LEU A 74 -4.74 -0.14 -1.90
N ASN A 75 -3.49 -0.15 -2.35
CA ASN A 75 -2.78 -1.35 -2.79
C ASN A 75 -1.66 -1.65 -1.80
N VAL A 76 -1.43 -2.92 -1.45
CA VAL A 76 -0.35 -3.32 -0.53
C VAL A 76 0.62 -4.22 -1.27
N LYS A 77 1.90 -3.92 -1.14
CA LYS A 77 3.00 -4.73 -1.68
C LYS A 77 4.06 -4.98 -0.63
N GLY A 78 4.75 -6.11 -0.79
CA GLY A 78 5.95 -6.40 -0.02
C GLY A 78 7.13 -5.58 -0.50
N GLU A 79 8.12 -5.37 0.37
CA GLU A 79 9.37 -4.67 0.03
C GLU A 79 10.12 -5.32 -1.15
N VAL A 80 10.06 -6.66 -1.26
CA VAL A 80 10.72 -7.38 -2.35
C VAL A 80 10.10 -7.01 -3.70
N GLU A 81 8.77 -7.08 -3.79
CA GLU A 81 8.02 -6.72 -5.00
C GLU A 81 8.24 -5.24 -5.35
N ALA A 82 8.20 -4.35 -4.36
CA ALA A 82 8.43 -2.93 -4.57
C ALA A 82 9.83 -2.64 -5.13
N MET A 83 10.86 -3.32 -4.62
CA MET A 83 12.23 -3.15 -5.12
C MET A 83 12.40 -3.67 -6.55
N GLU A 84 11.77 -4.80 -6.88
CA GLU A 84 11.79 -5.32 -8.25
C GLU A 84 11.08 -4.39 -9.24
N GLN A 85 9.94 -3.82 -8.85
CA GLN A 85 9.21 -2.87 -9.68
C GLN A 85 10.05 -1.61 -9.92
N MET A 86 10.66 -1.03 -8.88
CA MET A 86 11.54 0.13 -9.03
C MET A 86 12.72 -0.14 -9.98
N LYS A 87 13.34 -1.32 -9.90
CA LYS A 87 14.43 -1.69 -10.83
C LYS A 87 13.96 -1.73 -12.28
N LYS A 88 12.75 -2.25 -12.53
CA LYS A 88 12.16 -2.31 -13.87
C LYS A 88 11.83 -0.91 -14.39
N ASP A 89 11.21 -0.08 -13.56
CA ASP A 89 10.83 1.28 -13.92
C ASP A 89 12.06 2.11 -14.29
N VAL A 90 13.12 2.03 -13.47
CA VAL A 90 14.40 2.69 -13.73
C VAL A 90 15.04 2.18 -15.03
N ALA A 91 15.09 0.86 -15.24
CA ALA A 91 15.64 0.28 -16.47
C ALA A 91 14.86 0.69 -17.72
N GLN A 92 13.54 0.87 -17.61
CA GLN A 92 12.68 1.29 -18.72
C GLN A 92 12.94 2.76 -19.10
N VAL A 93 13.09 3.64 -18.12
CA VAL A 93 13.45 5.05 -18.36
C VAL A 93 14.83 5.16 -19.03
N PHE A 94 15.82 4.40 -18.56
CA PHE A 94 17.13 4.40 -19.20
C PHE A 94 17.11 3.89 -20.65
N LYS A 95 16.24 2.93 -20.96
CA LYS A 95 16.07 2.41 -22.34
C LYS A 95 15.35 3.39 -23.26
N SER A 96 14.42 4.19 -22.75
CA SER A 96 13.72 5.19 -23.58
C SER A 96 14.58 6.40 -23.94
N ASP A 97 15.61 6.68 -23.15
CA ASP A 97 16.55 7.79 -23.38
C ASP A 97 17.76 7.40 -24.27
N LEU A 98 17.91 6.11 -24.59
CA LEU A 98 18.88 5.63 -25.57
C LEU A 98 18.23 5.71 -26.96
N PRO A 99 18.78 6.50 -27.91
CA PRO A 99 18.31 6.46 -29.29
C PRO A 99 18.49 5.05 -29.84
N ASP A 100 17.50 4.57 -30.62
CA ASP A 100 17.58 3.29 -31.31
C ASP A 100 18.89 3.24 -32.12
N GLU A 101 19.86 2.43 -31.68
CA GLU A 101 21.02 2.06 -32.50
C GLU A 101 20.57 1.03 -33.55
N ASP A 102 19.71 1.45 -34.47
CA ASP A 102 19.32 0.65 -35.63
C ASP A 102 19.25 1.55 -36.89
N GLU A 103 20.40 2.00 -37.39
CA GLU A 103 20.60 2.24 -38.83
C GLU A 103 22.03 1.81 -39.24
N GLU A 104 22.22 0.51 -39.51
CA GLU A 104 23.16 0.02 -40.54
C GLU A 104 22.48 -1.04 -41.43
#